data_AF-A0A497MZI0-F1
#
_entry.id   AF-A0A497MZI0-F1
#
_cell.length_a   1.000
_cell.length_b   1.000
_cell.length_c   1.000
_cell.angle_alpha   90.00
_cell.angle_beta   90.00
_cell.angle_gamma   90.00
#
_symmetry.space_group_name_H-M   'P 1'
#
loop_
_entity.id
_entity.type
_entity.pdbx_description
1 polymer ?
#
loop_
_entity_poly.entity_id
_entity_poly.type
_entity_poly.pdbx_seq_one_letter_code
_entity_poly.pdbx_strand_id
1 'polypeptide(L)'
;MIIAQYQNRPTNQTLNQKQRKNSANNFFLRRIEENFRKITVKNIGETFYEVLIFYLRNEAKKPPFEILLEDPASFYISLRRLLGVRGAKVYLKLIIKELIVEKSSQIGSTKINTRTGKIISMIRRGRKVEVRKVLAELLQ
;
A
#
# COMPACT_ATOMS: atom_id res chain seq x y z
N MET A 1 35.94 -26.04 33.37
CA MET A 1 35.52 -26.13 31.95
C MET A 1 34.52 -24.99 31.70
N ILE A 2 34.95 -23.88 31.11
CA ILE A 2 34.10 -22.72 30.84
C ILE A 2 33.71 -22.77 29.36
N ILE A 3 32.46 -23.11 29.08
CA ILE A 3 31.90 -23.09 27.72
C ILE A 3 31.54 -21.64 27.40
N ALA A 4 32.31 -21.02 26.52
CA ALA A 4 32.06 -19.67 26.04
C ALA A 4 30.74 -19.62 25.25
N GLN A 5 29.77 -18.84 25.76
CA GLN A 5 28.58 -18.46 25.00
C GLN A 5 28.99 -17.45 23.92
N TYR A 6 29.29 -17.94 22.71
CA TYR A 6 29.38 -17.09 21.53
C TYR A 6 27.99 -16.56 21.19
N GLN A 7 27.66 -15.40 21.74
CA GLN A 7 26.53 -14.60 21.29
C GLN A 7 26.79 -14.16 19.84
N ASN A 8 25.94 -14.59 18.92
CA ASN A 8 25.91 -14.16 17.52
C ASN A 8 25.69 -12.64 17.43
N ARG A 9 26.76 -11.84 17.45
CA ARG A 9 26.69 -10.41 17.16
C ARG A 9 26.45 -10.23 15.65
N PRO A 10 25.36 -9.56 15.22
CA PRO A 10 25.13 -9.31 13.80
C PRO A 10 26.27 -8.45 13.24
N THR A 11 26.85 -8.88 12.12
CA THR A 11 27.97 -8.19 11.47
C THR A 11 27.53 -6.83 10.91
N ASN A 12 28.47 -5.89 10.76
CA ASN A 12 28.22 -4.55 10.17
C ASN A 12 27.58 -4.61 8.77
N GLN A 13 27.85 -5.66 7.99
CA GLN A 13 27.18 -5.90 6.71
C GLN A 13 25.69 -6.22 6.89
N THR A 14 25.34 -7.03 7.89
CA THR A 14 23.94 -7.37 8.23
C THR A 14 23.19 -6.13 8.76
N LEU A 15 23.86 -5.29 9.55
CA LEU A 15 23.32 -4.02 10.04
C LEU A 15 23.08 -3.02 8.90
N ASN A 16 24.05 -2.86 8.00
CA ASN A 16 23.92 -1.97 6.84
C ASN A 16 22.85 -2.45 5.85
N GLN A 17 22.71 -3.76 5.63
CA GLN A 17 21.63 -4.32 4.83
C GLN A 17 20.25 -4.11 5.47
N LYS A 18 20.13 -4.29 6.79
CA LYS A 18 18.91 -4.02 7.55
C LYS A 18 18.53 -2.53 7.51
N GLN A 19 19.51 -1.63 7.68
CA GLN A 19 19.31 -0.18 7.58
C GLN A 19 18.89 0.26 6.18
N ARG A 20 19.55 -0.25 5.12
CA ARG A 20 19.16 0.03 3.72
C ARG A 20 17.76 -0.47 3.39
N LYS A 21 17.40 -1.67 3.86
CA LYS A 21 16.05 -2.24 3.70
C LYS A 21 14.98 -1.42 4.42
N ASN A 22 15.30 -0.92 5.61
CA ASN A 22 14.38 -0.05 6.38
C ASN A 22 14.19 1.31 5.70
N SER A 23 15.25 1.92 5.18
CA SER A 23 15.18 3.20 4.44
C SER A 23 14.38 3.09 3.14
N ALA A 24 14.63 2.05 2.34
CA ALA A 24 13.90 1.83 1.09
C ALA A 24 12.41 1.51 1.32
N ASN A 25 12.08 0.75 2.37
CA ASN A 25 10.70 0.49 2.76
C ASN A 25 9.99 1.78 3.21
N ASN A 26 10.66 2.65 3.97
CA ASN A 26 10.11 3.93 4.39
C ASN A 26 9.85 4.87 3.21
N PHE A 27 10.76 4.91 2.23
CA PHE A 27 10.55 5.69 1.01
C PHE A 27 9.36 5.19 0.19
N PHE A 28 9.24 3.87 0.01
CA PHE A 28 8.14 3.28 -0.74
C PHE A 28 6.78 3.50 -0.06
N LEU A 29 6.72 3.32 1.27
CA LEU A 29 5.52 3.62 2.06
C LEU A 29 5.10 5.08 1.92
N ARG A 30 6.06 6.00 2.02
CA ARG A 30 5.81 7.44 1.85
C ARG A 30 5.23 7.77 0.48
N ARG A 31 5.78 7.19 -0.59
CA ARG A 31 5.24 7.36 -1.95
C ARG A 31 3.80 6.84 -2.08
N ILE A 32 3.48 5.71 -1.47
CA ILE A 32 2.10 5.19 -1.46
C ILE A 32 1.19 6.20 -0.77
N GLU A 33 1.54 6.63 0.44
CA GLU A 33 0.75 7.58 1.23
C GLU A 33 0.52 8.90 0.49
N GLU A 34 1.59 9.48 -0.08
CA GLU A 34 1.52 10.73 -0.84
C GLU A 34 0.60 10.62 -2.05
N ASN A 35 0.65 9.51 -2.80
CA ASN A 35 -0.22 9.33 -3.97
C ASN A 35 -1.68 9.07 -3.56
N PHE A 36 -1.92 8.27 -2.53
CA PHE A 36 -3.27 8.07 -2.00
C PHE A 36 -3.87 9.39 -1.52
N ARG A 37 -3.09 10.21 -0.79
CA ARG A 37 -3.50 11.55 -0.37
C ARG A 37 -3.80 12.43 -1.57
N LYS A 38 -2.83 12.63 -2.46
CA LYS A 38 -2.96 13.47 -3.66
C LYS A 38 -4.21 13.13 -4.46
N ILE A 39 -4.44 11.84 -4.75
CA ILE A 39 -5.58 11.40 -5.54
C ILE A 39 -6.89 11.60 -4.77
N THR A 40 -6.93 11.27 -3.48
CA THR A 40 -8.14 11.43 -2.67
C THR A 40 -8.53 12.90 -2.52
N VAL A 41 -7.56 13.78 -2.25
CA VAL A 41 -7.77 15.22 -2.10
C VAL A 41 -8.26 15.82 -3.40
N LYS A 42 -7.64 15.47 -4.54
CA LYS A 42 -8.03 15.94 -5.87
C LYS A 42 -9.47 15.56 -6.25
N ASN A 43 -9.93 14.38 -5.85
CA ASN A 43 -11.18 13.81 -6.37
C ASN A 43 -12.35 13.80 -5.36
N ILE A 44 -12.06 13.87 -4.06
CA ILE A 44 -13.07 13.74 -2.99
C ILE A 44 -12.92 14.90 -1.99
N GLY A 45 -11.70 15.16 -1.53
CA GLY A 45 -11.38 16.26 -0.62
C GLY A 45 -10.49 15.86 0.56
N GLU A 46 -9.82 16.84 1.16
CA GLU A 46 -8.88 16.63 2.28
C GLU A 46 -9.55 16.04 3.51
N THR A 47 -10.68 16.59 3.95
CA THR A 47 -11.40 16.10 5.13
C THR A 47 -11.76 14.62 5.01
N PHE A 48 -12.14 14.17 3.81
CA PHE A 48 -12.41 12.75 3.58
C PHE A 48 -11.15 11.90 3.73
N TYR A 49 -10.01 12.36 3.21
CA TYR A 49 -8.73 11.67 3.39
C TYR A 49 -8.37 11.55 4.87
N GLU A 50 -8.49 12.63 5.64
CA GLU A 50 -8.19 12.65 7.07
C GLU A 50 -9.07 11.67 7.86
N VAL A 51 -10.39 11.71 7.63
CA VAL A 51 -11.35 10.79 8.27
C VAL A 51 -11.06 9.34 7.92
N LEU A 52 -10.77 9.07 6.65
CA LEU A 52 -10.41 7.73 6.17
C LEU A 52 -9.17 7.20 6.89
N ILE A 53 -8.09 7.99 6.92
CA ILE A 53 -6.83 7.57 7.57
C ILE A 53 -7.02 7.41 9.08
N PHE A 54 -7.75 8.32 9.73
CA PHE A 54 -8.07 8.22 11.15
C PHE A 54 -8.81 6.91 11.46
N TYR A 55 -9.87 6.58 10.71
CA TYR A 55 -10.63 5.35 10.91
C TYR A 55 -9.76 4.11 10.69
N LEU A 56 -9.03 4.04 9.58
CA LEU A 56 -8.19 2.88 9.25
C LEU A 56 -7.08 2.67 10.29
N ARG A 57 -6.48 3.74 10.83
CA ARG A 57 -5.49 3.65 11.91
C ARG A 57 -6.10 3.12 13.20
N ASN A 58 -7.27 3.62 13.59
CA ASN A 58 -7.93 3.21 14.83
C ASN A 58 -8.40 1.76 14.79
N GLU A 59 -8.92 1.31 13.65
CA GLU A 59 -9.43 -0.05 13.49
C GLU A 59 -8.31 -1.09 13.60
N ALA A 60 -7.15 -0.82 12.99
CA ALA A 60 -6.08 -1.80 12.86
C ALA A 60 -4.89 -1.58 13.79
N LYS A 61 -4.89 -0.50 14.58
CA LYS A 61 -3.79 -0.08 15.48
C LYS A 61 -2.41 -0.02 14.78
N LYS A 62 -2.42 0.19 13.47
CA LYS A 62 -1.24 0.24 12.59
C LYS A 62 -1.45 1.29 11.49
N PRO A 63 -0.37 1.83 10.91
CA PRO A 63 -0.46 2.71 9.75
C PRO A 63 -1.17 2.02 8.57
N PRO A 64 -2.14 2.66 7.89
CA PRO A 64 -2.99 1.99 6.90
C PRO A 64 -2.22 1.40 5.72
N PHE A 65 -1.20 2.11 5.26
CA PHE A 65 -0.40 1.70 4.12
C PHE A 65 0.62 0.61 4.45
N GLU A 66 1.03 0.49 5.71
CA GLU A 66 1.78 -0.69 6.17
C GLU A 66 0.89 -1.94 6.08
N ILE A 67 -0.37 -1.84 6.50
CA ILE A 67 -1.34 -2.94 6.39
C ILE A 67 -1.55 -3.30 4.92
N LEU A 68 -1.73 -2.31 4.03
CA LEU A 68 -1.85 -2.56 2.59
C LEU A 68 -0.67 -3.40 2.04
N LEU A 69 0.55 -3.19 2.55
CA LEU A 69 1.73 -3.92 2.11
C LEU A 69 1.98 -5.24 2.86
N GLU A 70 1.50 -5.38 4.09
CA GLU A 70 1.68 -6.56 4.93
C GLU A 70 0.57 -7.58 4.72
N ASP A 71 -0.67 -7.11 4.75
CA ASP A 71 -1.92 -7.84 4.60
C ASP A 71 -2.96 -7.01 3.81
N PRO A 72 -2.89 -7.07 2.47
CA PRO A 72 -3.80 -6.32 1.60
C PRO A 72 -5.28 -6.67 1.80
N ALA A 73 -5.58 -7.89 2.26
CA ALA A 73 -6.95 -8.32 2.49
C ALA A 73 -7.54 -7.60 3.70
N SER A 74 -6.80 -7.52 4.80
CA SER A 74 -7.21 -6.75 5.99
C SER A 74 -7.41 -5.27 5.68
N PHE A 75 -6.50 -4.67 4.89
CA PHE A 75 -6.69 -3.28 4.43
C PHE A 75 -8.03 -3.10 3.66
N TYR A 76 -8.35 -4.02 2.75
CA TYR A 76 -9.62 -3.98 2.02
C TYR A 76 -10.85 -4.21 2.92
N ILE A 77 -10.72 -5.05 3.95
CA ILE A 77 -11.79 -5.28 4.94
C ILE A 77 -12.07 -4.00 5.72
N SER A 78 -11.05 -3.28 6.18
CA SER A 78 -11.22 -2.01 6.89
C SER A 78 -11.85 -0.93 6.01
N LEU A 79 -11.44 -0.84 4.74
CA LEU A 79 -12.13 0.02 3.77
C LEU A 79 -13.62 -0.34 3.60
N ARG A 80 -13.94 -1.63 3.58
CA ARG A 80 -15.34 -2.11 3.47
C ARG A 80 -16.16 -1.81 4.71
N ARG A 81 -15.56 -1.80 5.90
CA ARG A 81 -16.25 -1.47 7.15
C ARG A 81 -16.63 0.00 7.19
N LEU A 82 -15.74 0.89 6.74
CA LEU A 82 -16.02 2.32 6.66
C LEU A 82 -16.96 2.71 5.51
N LEU A 83 -16.68 2.24 4.29
CA LEU A 83 -17.31 2.73 3.05
C LEU A 83 -18.39 1.79 2.50
N GLY A 84 -18.60 0.65 3.14
CA GLY A 84 -19.38 -0.45 2.58
C GLY A 84 -18.68 -1.15 1.39
N VAL A 85 -19.31 -2.23 0.90
CA VAL A 85 -18.77 -3.06 -0.20
C VAL A 85 -18.56 -2.23 -1.47
N ARG A 86 -19.56 -1.43 -1.84
CA ARG A 86 -19.53 -0.61 -3.05
C ARG A 86 -18.53 0.54 -2.92
N GLY A 87 -18.52 1.24 -1.79
CA GLY A 87 -17.63 2.37 -1.56
C GLY A 87 -16.16 1.97 -1.57
N ALA A 88 -15.79 0.86 -0.90
CA ALA A 88 -14.41 0.36 -0.93
C ALA A 88 -13.92 0.02 -2.35
N LYS A 89 -14.79 -0.60 -3.16
CA LYS A 89 -14.48 -0.92 -4.56
C LYS A 89 -14.33 0.34 -5.41
N VAL A 90 -15.22 1.33 -5.25
CA VAL A 90 -15.17 2.60 -5.99
C VAL A 90 -13.92 3.38 -5.61
N TYR A 91 -13.62 3.49 -4.31
CA TYR A 91 -12.43 4.18 -3.81
C TYR A 91 -11.16 3.55 -4.37
N LEU A 92 -10.97 2.23 -4.27
CA LEU A 92 -9.80 1.58 -4.85
C LEU A 92 -9.74 1.71 -6.38
N LYS A 93 -10.88 1.66 -7.07
CA LYS A 93 -10.94 1.87 -8.51
C LYS A 93 -10.44 3.26 -8.88
N LEU A 94 -10.85 4.28 -8.14
CA LEU A 94 -10.39 5.66 -8.33
C LEU A 94 -8.88 5.75 -8.16
N ILE A 95 -8.34 5.32 -7.02
CA ILE A 95 -6.90 5.38 -6.73
C ILE A 95 -6.09 4.66 -7.82
N ILE A 96 -6.42 3.39 -8.10
CA ILE A 96 -5.64 2.57 -9.03
C ILE A 96 -5.75 3.09 -10.46
N LYS A 97 -6.92 3.60 -10.87
CA LYS A 97 -7.10 4.16 -12.21
C LYS A 97 -6.23 5.40 -12.39
N GLU A 98 -6.23 6.32 -11.44
CA GLU A 98 -5.39 7.53 -11.51
C GLU A 98 -3.91 7.18 -11.53
N LEU A 99 -3.46 6.23 -10.70
CA LEU A 99 -2.07 5.73 -10.73
C LEU A 99 -1.66 5.16 -12.10
N ILE A 100 -2.55 4.39 -12.76
CA ILE A 100 -2.28 3.86 -14.10
C ILE A 100 -2.20 4.99 -15.13
N VAL A 101 -3.10 5.98 -15.06
CA VAL A 101 -3.13 7.11 -15.99
C VAL A 101 -1.88 7.96 -15.84
N GLU A 102 -1.46 8.28 -14.62
CA GLU A 102 -0.24 9.05 -14.35
C GLU A 102 1.02 8.32 -14.87
N LYS A 103 1.04 6.98 -14.79
CA LYS A 103 2.19 6.18 -15.26
C LYS A 103 2.19 5.93 -16.77
N SER A 104 1.04 6.00 -17.43
CA SER A 104 0.90 5.50 -18.80
C SER A 104 0.01 6.41 -19.64
N SER A 105 0.63 7.44 -20.20
CA SER A 105 0.01 8.49 -21.01
C SER A 105 -0.71 7.99 -22.29
N GLN A 106 -0.60 6.70 -22.66
CA GLN A 106 -1.09 6.14 -23.92
C GLN A 106 -1.89 4.82 -23.78
N ILE A 107 -2.30 4.40 -22.58
CA ILE A 107 -3.11 3.16 -22.44
C ILE A 107 -4.59 3.46 -22.71
N GLY A 108 -5.20 2.76 -23.67
CA GLY A 108 -6.64 2.85 -23.95
C GLY A 108 -7.52 2.46 -22.75
N SER A 109 -8.67 3.13 -22.60
CA SER A 109 -9.56 3.06 -21.44
C SER A 109 -10.01 1.63 -21.05
N THR A 110 -10.23 0.74 -22.02
CA THR A 110 -10.62 -0.66 -21.79
C THR A 110 -9.50 -1.48 -21.12
N LYS A 111 -8.24 -1.23 -21.50
CA LYS A 111 -7.07 -1.86 -20.88
C LYS A 111 -6.89 -1.37 -19.45
N ILE A 112 -7.14 -0.09 -19.18
CA ILE A 112 -7.11 0.49 -17.83
C ILE A 112 -8.15 -0.19 -16.94
N ASN A 113 -9.42 -0.26 -17.35
CA ASN A 113 -10.48 -0.87 -16.55
C ASN A 113 -10.19 -2.34 -16.19
N THR A 114 -9.71 -3.12 -17.16
CA THR A 114 -9.33 -4.52 -16.95
C THR A 114 -8.18 -4.64 -15.95
N ARG A 115 -7.14 -3.82 -16.10
CA ARG A 115 -5.97 -3.81 -15.19
C ARG A 115 -6.38 -3.39 -13.78
N THR A 116 -7.17 -2.32 -13.64
CA THR A 116 -7.70 -1.88 -12.35
C THR A 116 -8.49 -3.00 -11.65
N GLY A 117 -9.38 -3.68 -12.36
CA GLY A 117 -10.14 -4.80 -11.80
C GLY A 117 -9.26 -5.95 -11.29
N LYS A 118 -8.19 -6.29 -12.04
CA LYS A 118 -7.21 -7.30 -11.63
C LYS A 118 -6.50 -6.91 -10.34
N ILE A 119 -6.03 -5.66 -10.22
CA ILE A 119 -5.32 -5.17 -9.03
C ILE A 119 -6.23 -5.17 -7.80
N ILE A 120 -7.48 -4.69 -7.92
CA ILE A 120 -8.45 -4.75 -6.83
C ILE A 120 -8.67 -6.21 -6.39
N SER A 121 -8.76 -7.14 -7.34
CA SER A 121 -8.89 -8.56 -7.01
C SER A 121 -7.65 -9.14 -6.32
N MET A 122 -6.44 -8.62 -6.59
CA MET A 122 -5.22 -9.02 -5.89
C MET A 122 -5.24 -8.54 -4.44
N ILE A 123 -5.59 -7.28 -4.21
CA ILE A 123 -5.74 -6.68 -2.87
C ILE A 123 -6.78 -7.46 -2.07
N ARG A 124 -7.98 -7.65 -2.62
CA ARG A 124 -9.07 -8.37 -1.95
C ARG A 124 -8.70 -9.80 -1.54
N ARG A 125 -7.88 -10.49 -2.33
CA ARG A 125 -7.43 -11.87 -2.08
C ARG A 125 -6.16 -11.92 -1.21
N GLY A 126 -5.62 -10.79 -0.76
CA GLY A 126 -4.41 -10.76 0.08
C GLY A 126 -3.14 -11.18 -0.66
N ARG A 127 -3.06 -10.99 -1.99
CA ARG A 127 -1.89 -11.35 -2.80
C ARG A 127 -0.72 -10.39 -2.59
N LYS A 128 -0.09 -10.48 -1.43
CA LYS A 128 0.92 -9.53 -0.93
C LYS A 128 2.05 -9.25 -1.92
N VAL A 129 2.64 -10.30 -2.50
CA VAL A 129 3.82 -10.17 -3.37
C VAL A 129 3.43 -9.44 -4.66
N GLU A 130 2.31 -9.80 -5.26
CA GLU A 130 1.79 -9.20 -6.49
C GLU A 130 1.33 -7.76 -6.27
N VAL A 131 0.65 -7.47 -5.15
CA VAL A 131 0.26 -6.10 -4.79
C VAL A 131 1.50 -5.21 -4.65
N ARG A 132 2.54 -5.67 -3.95
CA ARG A 132 3.81 -4.93 -3.83
C ARG A 132 4.45 -4.68 -5.19
N LYS A 133 4.55 -5.70 -6.04
CA LYS A 133 5.14 -5.57 -7.39
C LYS A 133 4.40 -4.54 -8.24
N VAL A 134 3.07 -4.61 -8.27
CA VAL A 134 2.27 -3.68 -9.07
C VAL A 134 2.31 -2.26 -8.52
N LEU A 135 2.24 -2.07 -7.20
CA LEU A 135 2.37 -0.74 -6.61
C LEU A 135 3.77 -0.14 -6.89
N ALA A 136 4.83 -0.97 -6.83
CA ALA A 136 6.17 -0.52 -7.20
C ALA A 136 6.25 -0.08 -8.67
N GLU A 137 5.63 -0.82 -9.58
CA GLU A 137 5.59 -0.46 -11.01
C GLU A 137 4.84 0.86 -11.25
N LEU A 138 3.71 1.07 -10.56
CA LEU A 138 2.86 2.25 -10.74
C LEU A 138 3.42 3.52 -10.07
N LEU A 139 4.26 3.37 -9.05
CA LEU A 139 4.78 4.48 -8.25
C LEU A 139 6.25 4.82 -8.53
N GLN A 140 6.88 4.16 -9.51
CA GLN A 140 8.24 4.48 -9.97
C GLN A 140 8.27 5.78 -10.75
#